data_AF-A0A383DTI5-F1
#
_entry.id   AF-A0A383DTI5-F1
#
_cell.length_a   1.000
_cell.length_b   1.000
_cell.length_c   1.000
_cell.angle_alpha   90.00
_cell.angle_beta   90.00
_cell.angle_gamma   90.00
#
_symmetry.space_group_name_H-M   'P 1'
#
loop_
_entity.id
_entity.type
_entity.pdbx_description
1 polymer ?
#
loop_
_entity_poly.entity_id
_entity_poly.type
_entity_poly.pdbx_seq_one_letter_code
_entity_poly.pdbx_strand_id
1 'polypeptide(L)'
;MPKLALIFVAFFLTIFLFQESSYGFIEGFDSPPLPNFDITKSSEIISIDVSHQENLAKRYLVFGTGQLNNVYSETQNLVYGVNSNNGFFSVGVFNQNEAFTLKSNGYTVIEDFLLDFNYNYQKMNSITGISQFENFAASTYVHDLYNVTGKGVTIAIIDTGVDFSNHDITQSLARDDDNNPIMLDADGQGLVIT
;
A
#
# COMPACT_ATOMS: atom_id res chain seq x y z
N MET A 1 15.29 -50.17 21.17
CA MET A 1 14.80 -48.88 20.63
C MET A 1 14.39 -48.88 19.14
N PRO A 2 14.26 -50.00 18.38
CA PRO A 2 13.95 -49.93 16.94
C PRO A 2 12.48 -49.57 16.65
N LYS A 3 11.56 -49.86 17.58
CA LYS A 3 10.12 -49.59 17.41
C LYS A 3 9.79 -48.10 17.34
N LEU A 4 10.51 -47.26 18.08
CA LEU A 4 10.31 -45.80 18.09
C LEU A 4 10.82 -45.16 16.79
N ALA A 5 11.95 -45.66 16.27
CA ALA A 5 12.48 -45.24 14.97
C ALA A 5 11.53 -45.63 13.84
N LEU A 6 10.93 -46.82 13.89
CA LEU A 6 9.92 -47.25 12.91
C LEU A 6 8.67 -46.34 12.92
N ILE A 7 8.21 -45.94 14.10
CA ILE A 7 7.06 -45.03 14.23
C ILE A 7 7.40 -43.64 13.66
N PHE A 8 8.61 -43.13 13.93
CA PHE A 8 9.06 -41.85 13.37
C PHE A 8 9.18 -41.86 11.85
N VAL A 9 9.74 -42.95 11.29
CA VAL A 9 9.85 -43.11 9.84
C VAL A 9 8.46 -43.26 9.20
N ALA A 10 7.55 -44.02 9.81
CA ALA A 10 6.18 -44.13 9.34
C ALA A 10 5.45 -42.78 9.37
N PHE A 11 5.64 -41.98 10.41
CA PHE A 11 5.07 -40.65 10.53
C PHE A 11 5.58 -39.69 9.42
N PHE A 12 6.89 -39.67 9.16
CA PHE A 12 7.45 -38.86 8.07
C PHE A 12 6.96 -39.31 6.68
N LEU A 13 6.79 -40.63 6.47
CA LEU A 13 6.22 -41.16 5.23
C LEU A 13 4.75 -40.75 5.04
N THR A 14 3.97 -40.61 6.11
CA THR A 14 2.59 -40.11 5.99
C THR A 14 2.51 -38.66 5.56
N ILE A 15 3.49 -37.81 5.90
CA ILE A 15 3.51 -36.39 5.49
C ILE A 15 3.61 -36.27 3.96
N PHE A 16 4.37 -37.14 3.29
CA PHE A 16 4.48 -37.14 1.83
C PHE A 16 3.23 -37.66 1.11
N LEU A 17 2.41 -38.48 1.78
CA LEU A 17 1.16 -39.01 1.21
C LEU A 17 0.01 -38.00 1.26
N PHE A 18 0.11 -36.96 2.09
CA PHE A 18 -0.88 -35.87 2.21
C PHE A 18 -0.35 -34.53 1.67
N GLN A 19 0.70 -34.54 0.84
CA GLN A 19 1.09 -33.36 0.07
C GLN A 19 0.10 -33.19 -1.09
N GLU A 20 -0.98 -32.45 -0.84
CA GLU A 20 -1.73 -31.82 -1.92
C GLU A 20 -0.84 -30.72 -2.53
N SER A 21 -0.72 -30.70 -3.86
CA SER A 21 -0.13 -29.56 -4.55
C SER A 21 -1.01 -28.35 -4.30
N SER A 22 -0.45 -27.26 -3.79
CA SER A 22 -1.16 -25.98 -3.75
C SER A 22 -1.47 -25.54 -5.18
N TYR A 23 -2.74 -25.66 -5.58
CA TYR A 23 -3.24 -25.12 -6.85
C TYR A 23 -4.06 -23.86 -6.56
N GLY A 24 -3.59 -22.72 -7.06
CA GLY A 24 -4.40 -21.52 -7.16
C GLY A 24 -5.38 -21.68 -8.31
N PHE A 25 -6.67 -21.77 -8.00
CA PHE A 25 -7.73 -21.86 -8.99
C PHE A 25 -8.35 -20.48 -9.19
N ILE A 26 -8.21 -19.93 -10.40
CA ILE A 26 -8.98 -18.77 -10.84
C ILE A 26 -10.18 -19.35 -11.59
N GLU A 27 -11.37 -19.31 -11.00
CA GLU A 27 -12.60 -19.65 -11.70
C GLU A 27 -12.78 -18.72 -12.91
N GLY A 28 -12.84 -19.29 -14.11
CA GLY A 28 -13.39 -18.61 -15.29
C GLY A 28 -12.43 -18.09 -16.35
N PHE A 29 -11.15 -18.49 -16.37
CA PHE A 29 -10.24 -18.11 -17.46
C PHE A 29 -9.66 -19.33 -18.18
N ASP A 30 -10.38 -19.84 -19.18
CA ASP A 30 -9.79 -20.69 -20.22
C ASP A 30 -8.87 -19.82 -21.07
N SER A 31 -7.59 -19.70 -20.67
CA SER A 31 -6.62 -18.96 -21.47
C SER A 31 -6.50 -19.64 -22.84
N PRO A 32 -6.76 -18.94 -23.96
CA PRO A 32 -6.39 -19.47 -25.26
C PRO A 32 -4.86 -19.72 -25.29
N PRO A 33 -4.38 -20.66 -26.11
CA PRO A 33 -2.94 -20.86 -26.29
C PRO A 33 -2.33 -19.51 -26.72
N LEU A 34 -1.34 -19.06 -25.94
CA LEU A 34 -0.67 -17.79 -26.19
C LEU A 34 -0.17 -17.74 -27.64
N PRO A 35 -0.54 -16.72 -28.42
CA PRO A 35 0.04 -16.50 -29.74
C PRO A 35 1.56 -16.40 -29.60
N ASN A 36 2.28 -16.97 -30.57
CA ASN A 36 3.73 -16.85 -30.64
C ASN A 36 4.09 -15.41 -31.03
N PHE A 37 4.27 -14.54 -30.04
CA PHE A 37 4.68 -13.16 -30.27
C PHE A 37 6.19 -13.09 -30.45
N ASP A 38 6.66 -12.59 -31.60
CA ASP A 38 8.05 -12.18 -31.75
C ASP A 38 8.31 -10.99 -30.82
N ILE A 39 9.14 -11.21 -29.79
CA ILE A 39 9.49 -10.18 -28.81
C ILE A 39 10.48 -9.21 -29.46
N THR A 40 9.98 -8.12 -30.03
CA THR A 40 10.79 -6.98 -30.45
C THR A 40 11.31 -6.23 -29.21
N LYS A 41 12.63 -6.01 -29.14
CA LYS A 41 13.29 -5.21 -28.08
C LYS A 41 13.11 -3.69 -28.29
N SER A 42 11.91 -3.23 -28.65
CA SER A 42 11.52 -1.82 -28.51
C SER A 42 10.25 -1.76 -27.66
N SER A 43 10.31 -1.03 -26.54
CA SER A 43 9.13 -0.71 -25.73
C SER A 43 8.29 0.34 -26.47
N GLU A 44 7.63 -0.06 -27.55
CA GLU A 44 6.57 0.71 -28.22
C GLU A 44 5.20 0.47 -27.58
N ILE A 45 5.18 -0.17 -26.40
CA ILE A 45 3.96 -0.71 -25.78
C ILE A 45 3.00 0.42 -25.33
N ILE A 46 3.48 1.65 -25.12
CA ILE A 46 2.64 2.81 -24.79
C ILE A 46 3.26 4.08 -25.38
N SER A 47 2.65 4.64 -26.42
CA SER A 47 2.87 6.04 -26.82
C SER A 47 1.68 6.87 -26.32
N ILE A 48 1.89 7.67 -25.28
CA ILE A 48 0.89 8.65 -24.83
C ILE A 48 1.19 9.94 -25.60
N ASP A 49 0.23 10.39 -26.40
CA ASP A 49 0.26 11.75 -26.95
C ASP A 49 0.07 12.74 -25.80
N VAL A 50 1.15 13.40 -25.39
CA VAL A 50 1.16 14.45 -24.34
C VAL A 50 0.93 15.83 -24.97
N SER A 51 0.05 15.91 -25.98
CA SER A 51 -0.31 17.19 -26.57
C SER A 51 -0.88 18.12 -25.49
N HIS A 52 -0.43 19.37 -25.50
CA HIS A 52 -0.77 20.37 -24.48
C HIS A 52 -2.28 20.66 -24.54
N GLN A 53 -3.07 20.08 -23.63
CA GLN A 53 -4.50 20.37 -23.52
C GLN A 53 -4.71 21.72 -22.84
N GLU A 54 -5.43 22.64 -23.49
CA GLU A 54 -5.67 24.01 -22.98
C GLU A 54 -6.60 24.09 -21.76
N ASN A 55 -7.11 22.99 -21.22
CA ASN A 55 -7.90 22.96 -19.98
C ASN A 55 -7.69 21.62 -19.26
N LEU A 56 -6.46 21.36 -18.82
CA LEU A 56 -6.16 20.13 -18.08
C LEU A 56 -6.94 20.13 -16.76
N ALA A 57 -7.89 19.19 -16.62
CA ALA A 57 -8.51 18.93 -15.34
C ALA A 57 -7.45 18.33 -14.40
N LYS A 58 -7.34 18.87 -13.19
CA LYS A 58 -6.38 18.43 -12.17
C LYS A 58 -7.11 17.99 -10.93
N ARG A 59 -6.46 17.20 -10.09
CA ARG A 59 -6.98 16.82 -8.78
C ARG A 59 -6.76 17.98 -7.79
N TYR A 60 -7.79 18.32 -7.03
CA TYR A 60 -7.74 19.33 -5.97
C TYR A 60 -8.33 18.77 -4.68
N LEU A 61 -7.74 19.19 -3.58
CA LEU A 61 -8.27 19.03 -2.24
C LEU A 61 -9.13 20.25 -1.92
N VAL A 62 -10.35 20.01 -1.45
CA VAL A 62 -11.31 21.06 -1.12
C VAL A 62 -11.85 20.83 0.28
N PHE A 63 -11.85 21.86 1.11
CA PHE A 63 -12.39 21.75 2.46
C PHE A 63 -12.89 23.10 2.98
N GLY A 64 -13.85 23.02 3.90
CA GLY A 64 -14.48 24.19 4.49
C GLY A 64 -15.62 23.82 5.41
N THR A 65 -16.34 24.83 5.90
CA THR A 65 -17.50 24.63 6.77
C THR A 65 -18.73 24.21 5.97
N GLY A 66 -19.66 23.48 6.60
CA GLY A 66 -20.89 23.00 5.97
C GLY A 66 -20.79 21.53 5.54
N GLN A 67 -21.69 21.12 4.66
CA GLN A 67 -21.79 19.74 4.16
C GLN A 67 -21.48 19.68 2.67
N LEU A 68 -20.85 18.57 2.24
CA LEU A 68 -20.51 18.27 0.85
C LEU A 68 -21.65 18.50 -0.14
N ASN A 69 -22.87 18.09 0.21
CA ASN A 69 -24.04 18.19 -0.66
C ASN A 69 -24.47 19.65 -0.93
N ASN A 70 -24.00 20.61 -0.11
CA ASN A 70 -24.24 22.02 -0.34
C ASN A 70 -23.16 22.66 -1.24
N VAL A 71 -22.02 22.00 -1.39
CA VAL A 71 -20.87 22.47 -2.16
C VAL A 71 -20.98 21.99 -3.60
N TYR A 72 -21.34 20.72 -3.79
CA TYR A 72 -21.43 20.07 -5.08
C TYR A 72 -22.89 19.68 -5.34
N SER A 73 -23.49 20.26 -6.39
CA SER A 73 -24.81 19.83 -6.87
C SER A 73 -24.78 18.47 -7.55
N GLU A 74 -23.62 18.09 -8.08
CA GLU A 74 -23.40 16.84 -8.81
C GLU A 74 -22.08 16.21 -8.37
N THR A 75 -22.05 14.89 -8.20
CA THR A 75 -20.89 14.15 -7.69
C THR A 75 -19.92 13.70 -8.79
N GLN A 76 -20.19 14.02 -10.05
CA GLN A 76 -19.46 13.48 -11.21
C GLN A 76 -17.95 13.79 -11.20
N ASN A 77 -17.55 14.91 -10.58
CA ASN A 77 -16.15 15.33 -10.47
C ASN A 77 -15.53 15.04 -9.09
N LEU A 78 -16.27 14.35 -8.21
CA LEU A 78 -15.83 14.04 -6.85
C LEU A 78 -15.21 12.65 -6.81
N VAL A 79 -13.94 12.56 -6.43
CA VAL A 79 -13.22 11.29 -6.24
C VAL A 79 -13.51 10.73 -4.84
N TYR A 80 -13.45 11.61 -3.84
CA TYR A 80 -13.71 11.25 -2.45
C TYR A 80 -14.30 12.44 -1.69
N GLY A 81 -15.15 12.17 -0.70
CA GLY A 81 -15.70 13.19 0.15
C GLY A 81 -16.12 12.62 1.50
N VAL A 82 -15.78 13.34 2.58
CA VAL A 82 -16.22 13.04 3.94
C VAL A 82 -16.78 14.30 4.60
N ASN A 83 -17.89 14.13 5.32
CA ASN A 83 -18.44 15.16 6.20
C ASN A 83 -17.99 14.91 7.64
N SER A 84 -17.73 15.99 8.37
CA SER A 84 -17.52 16.00 9.81
C SER A 84 -18.53 16.94 10.46
N ASN A 85 -18.59 16.93 11.80
CA ASN A 85 -19.44 17.86 12.53
C ASN A 85 -19.08 19.34 12.29
N ASN A 86 -17.84 19.62 11.85
CA ASN A 86 -17.29 20.96 11.75
C ASN A 86 -17.07 21.43 10.30
N GLY A 87 -17.49 20.65 9.31
CA GLY A 87 -17.21 20.94 7.91
C GLY A 87 -17.01 19.69 7.09
N PHE A 88 -16.41 19.85 5.92
CA PHE A 88 -16.16 18.76 4.98
C PHE A 88 -14.73 18.77 4.46
N PHE A 89 -14.33 17.61 3.94
CA PHE A 89 -13.13 17.43 3.13
C PHE A 89 -13.50 16.63 1.88
N SER A 90 -12.99 17.04 0.73
CA SER A 90 -13.14 16.34 -0.53
C SER A 90 -11.87 16.37 -1.37
N VAL A 91 -11.78 15.37 -2.23
CA VAL A 91 -10.85 15.30 -3.35
C VAL A 91 -11.68 15.21 -4.62
N GLY A 92 -11.43 16.10 -5.58
CA GLY A 92 -12.15 16.11 -6.85
C GLY A 92 -11.25 16.52 -8.02
N VAL A 93 -11.71 16.24 -9.23
CA VAL A 93 -11.01 16.58 -10.47
C VAL A 93 -11.70 17.77 -11.12
N PHE A 94 -11.02 18.91 -11.16
CA PHE A 94 -11.59 20.17 -11.61
C PHE A 94 -10.68 20.84 -12.63
N ASN A 95 -11.25 21.64 -13.52
CA ASN A 95 -10.47 22.61 -14.29
C ASN A 95 -10.16 23.86 -13.42
N GLN A 96 -9.31 24.74 -13.93
CA GLN A 96 -8.87 25.92 -13.17
C GLN A 96 -10.00 26.91 -12.86
N ASN A 97 -11.02 27.02 -13.72
CA ASN A 97 -12.16 27.90 -13.51
C ASN A 97 -13.10 27.39 -12.41
N GLU A 98 -13.34 26.08 -12.38
CA GLU A 98 -14.10 25.40 -11.32
C GLU A 98 -13.39 25.53 -9.97
N ALA A 99 -12.08 25.28 -9.92
CA ALA A 99 -11.28 25.46 -8.71
C ALA A 99 -11.31 26.92 -8.22
N PHE A 100 -11.23 27.90 -9.13
CA PHE A 100 -11.35 29.31 -8.78
C PHE A 100 -12.74 29.66 -8.24
N THR A 101 -13.80 29.09 -8.81
CA THR A 101 -15.18 29.28 -8.35
C THR A 101 -15.38 28.73 -6.94
N LEU A 102 -14.83 27.56 -6.64
CA LEU A 102 -14.87 27.01 -5.28
C LEU A 102 -14.12 27.91 -4.29
N LYS A 103 -12.98 28.47 -4.70
CA LYS A 103 -12.20 29.38 -3.87
C LYS A 103 -12.92 30.71 -3.63
N SER A 104 -13.60 31.27 -4.64
CA SER A 104 -14.37 32.51 -4.51
C SER A 104 -15.62 32.32 -3.64
N ASN A 105 -16.18 31.11 -3.58
CA ASN A 105 -17.25 30.74 -2.67
C ASN A 105 -16.80 30.56 -1.21
N GLY A 106 -15.51 30.78 -0.91
CA GLY A 106 -14.96 30.79 0.45
C GLY A 106 -14.40 29.44 0.92
N TYR A 107 -14.29 28.45 0.02
CA TYR A 107 -13.67 27.17 0.35
C TYR A 107 -12.14 27.23 0.23
N THR A 108 -11.46 26.40 1.01
CA THR A 108 -10.03 26.19 0.81
C THR A 108 -9.85 25.18 -0.30
N VAL A 109 -9.11 25.57 -1.34
CA VAL A 109 -8.84 24.76 -2.53
C VAL A 109 -7.34 24.70 -2.76
N ILE A 110 -6.80 23.48 -2.78
CA ILE A 110 -5.37 23.20 -2.93
C ILE A 110 -5.21 22.25 -4.11
N GLU A 111 -4.38 22.63 -5.09
CA GLU A 111 -3.99 21.73 -6.18
C GLU A 111 -3.20 20.56 -5.60
N ASP A 112 -3.57 19.34 -5.98
CA ASP A 112 -2.83 18.16 -5.61
C ASP A 112 -1.54 18.04 -6.43
N PHE A 113 -0.49 17.53 -5.82
CA PHE A 113 0.82 17.40 -6.44
C PHE A 113 1.36 15.99 -6.24
N LEU A 114 2.16 15.53 -7.20
CA LEU A 114 2.81 14.24 -7.11
C LEU A 114 3.81 14.24 -5.94
N LEU A 115 3.68 13.26 -5.04
CA LEU A 115 4.70 12.99 -4.03
C LEU A 115 5.86 12.26 -4.69
N ASP A 116 7.08 12.77 -4.47
CA ASP A 116 8.31 12.13 -4.93
C ASP A 116 8.95 11.34 -3.79
N PHE A 117 9.37 10.11 -4.08
CA PHE A 117 10.00 9.21 -3.09
C PHE A 117 11.51 9.35 -3.16
N ASN A 118 12.13 9.79 -2.06
CA ASN A 118 13.58 9.78 -1.96
C ASN A 118 14.08 8.37 -1.60
N TYR A 119 14.29 7.53 -2.63
CA TYR A 119 14.69 6.12 -2.48
C TYR A 119 16.20 5.91 -2.21
N ASN A 120 16.93 6.87 -1.63
CA ASN A 120 18.35 6.65 -1.34
C ASN A 120 18.55 5.70 -0.14
N TYR A 121 18.34 4.40 -0.36
CA TYR A 121 18.57 3.35 0.62
C TYR A 121 20.06 3.24 0.94
N GLN A 122 20.41 3.54 2.19
CA GLN A 122 21.75 3.22 2.70
C GLN A 122 21.84 1.70 2.93
N LYS A 123 22.80 1.07 2.24
CA LYS A 123 22.98 -0.38 2.24
C LYS A 123 23.37 -0.91 3.62
N MET A 124 22.75 -2.02 4.03
CA MET A 124 23.19 -2.83 5.17
C MET A 124 24.69 -3.15 5.07
N ASN A 125 25.42 -3.14 6.19
CA ASN A 125 26.79 -3.62 6.19
C ASN A 125 26.75 -5.16 6.08
N SER A 126 27.12 -5.69 4.92
CA SER A 126 27.08 -7.12 4.61
C SER A 126 27.95 -7.99 5.52
N ILE A 127 28.87 -7.40 6.29
CA ILE A 127 29.82 -8.12 7.15
C ILE A 127 29.26 -8.30 8.56
N THR A 128 28.59 -7.29 9.12
CA THR A 128 28.08 -7.35 10.49
C THR A 128 26.60 -7.73 10.56
N GLY A 129 25.86 -7.62 9.44
CA GLY A 129 24.40 -7.84 9.43
C GLY A 129 23.61 -6.78 10.21
N ILE A 130 24.29 -5.76 10.76
CA ILE A 130 23.68 -4.69 11.54
C ILE A 130 23.11 -3.66 10.56
N SER A 131 21.83 -3.35 10.72
CA SER A 131 21.21 -2.23 10.01
C SER A 131 21.91 -0.94 10.40
N GLN A 132 22.31 -0.12 9.42
CA GLN A 132 22.92 1.18 9.73
C GLN A 132 21.99 2.06 10.59
N PHE A 133 20.67 1.81 10.52
CA PHE A 133 19.66 2.55 11.27
C PHE A 133 19.80 2.38 12.80
N GLU A 134 20.17 1.19 13.27
CA GLU A 134 20.38 0.91 14.70
C GLU A 134 21.53 1.75 15.27
N ASN A 135 22.60 1.92 14.47
CA ASN A 135 23.75 2.76 14.82
C ASN A 135 23.41 4.26 14.76
N PHE A 136 22.58 4.70 13.81
CA PHE A 136 22.24 6.13 13.68
C PHE A 136 21.36 6.64 14.82
N ALA A 137 20.41 5.82 15.29
CA ALA A 137 19.47 6.22 16.35
C ALA A 137 19.99 5.95 17.78
N ALA A 138 21.16 5.30 17.92
CA ALA A 138 21.67 4.77 19.19
C ALA A 138 20.61 3.95 19.95
N SER A 139 19.72 3.26 19.21
CA SER A 139 18.55 2.59 19.77
C SER A 139 18.95 1.44 20.70
N THR A 140 20.02 0.71 20.37
CA THR A 140 20.59 -0.34 21.22
C THR A 140 21.04 0.20 22.57
N TYR A 141 21.73 1.34 22.60
CA TYR A 141 22.20 1.93 23.85
C TYR A 141 21.04 2.34 24.76
N VAL A 142 19.98 2.93 24.19
CA VAL A 142 18.78 3.32 24.94
C VAL A 142 18.03 2.09 25.43
N HIS A 143 17.91 1.04 24.60
CA HIS A 143 17.34 -0.24 24.99
C HIS A 143 18.12 -0.89 26.15
N ASP A 144 19.44 -0.96 26.07
CA ASP A 144 20.28 -1.57 27.11
C ASP A 144 20.24 -0.78 28.43
N LEU A 145 20.23 0.55 28.35
CA LEU A 145 20.28 1.43 29.53
C LEU A 145 18.92 1.52 30.25
N TYR A 146 17.82 1.57 29.50
CA TYR A 146 16.49 1.86 30.05
C TYR A 146 15.48 0.71 29.87
N ASN A 147 15.86 -0.38 29.20
CA ASN A 147 15.01 -1.52 28.89
C ASN A 147 13.69 -1.12 28.18
N VAL A 148 13.78 -0.17 27.26
CA VAL A 148 12.63 0.30 26.48
C VAL A 148 12.56 -0.42 25.14
N THR A 149 11.36 -0.88 24.74
CA THR A 149 11.16 -1.72 23.55
C THR A 149 10.18 -1.15 22.54
N GLY A 150 9.52 -0.04 22.86
CA GLY A 150 8.40 0.50 22.06
C GLY A 150 7.07 -0.23 22.27
N LYS A 151 6.98 -1.20 23.20
CA LYS A 151 5.72 -1.89 23.53
C LYS A 151 4.63 -0.89 23.92
N GLY A 152 3.47 -0.97 23.27
CA GLY A 152 2.33 -0.06 23.49
C GLY A 152 2.36 1.21 22.65
N VAL A 153 3.38 1.38 21.79
CA VAL A 153 3.44 2.45 20.78
C VAL A 153 2.96 1.89 19.44
N THR A 154 2.02 2.59 18.80
CA THR A 154 1.56 2.28 17.45
C THR A 154 2.16 3.29 16.47
N ILE A 155 2.76 2.78 15.39
CA ILE A 155 3.35 3.61 14.33
C ILE A 155 2.55 3.35 13.05
N ALA A 156 1.97 4.42 12.49
CA ALA A 156 1.36 4.37 11.17
C ALA A 156 2.42 4.66 10.10
N ILE A 157 2.55 3.77 9.13
CA ILE A 157 3.47 3.92 7.99
C ILE A 157 2.62 4.15 6.75
N ILE A 158 2.82 5.29 6.10
CA ILE A 158 2.18 5.65 4.82
C ILE A 158 3.28 5.62 3.76
N ASP A 159 3.31 4.54 2.99
CA ASP A 159 4.30 4.27 1.94
C ASP A 159 3.61 3.40 0.87
N THR A 160 4.38 2.75 0.01
CA THR A 160 3.95 1.84 -1.06
C THR A 160 3.36 0.51 -0.57
N GLY A 161 3.33 0.28 0.74
CA GLY A 161 2.82 -0.93 1.37
C GLY A 161 3.91 -1.67 2.16
N VAL A 162 3.57 -2.88 2.63
CA VAL A 162 4.49 -3.74 3.37
C VAL A 162 4.23 -5.20 3.03
N ASP A 163 5.30 -6.01 2.99
CA ASP A 163 5.19 -7.46 2.86
C ASP A 163 4.87 -8.08 4.23
N PHE A 164 3.59 -8.38 4.47
CA PHE A 164 3.13 -8.99 5.72
C PHE A 164 3.61 -10.43 5.95
N SER A 165 4.15 -11.10 4.93
CA SER A 165 4.67 -12.46 5.04
C SER A 165 6.07 -12.52 5.66
N ASN A 166 6.77 -11.38 5.74
CA ASN A 166 8.10 -11.30 6.32
C ASN A 166 8.08 -11.62 7.82
N HIS A 167 8.71 -12.74 8.19
CA HIS A 167 8.72 -13.28 9.55
C HIS A 167 9.23 -12.27 10.59
N ASP A 168 10.19 -11.41 10.22
CA ASP A 168 10.85 -10.46 11.13
C ASP A 168 9.89 -9.37 11.65
N ILE A 169 8.80 -9.09 10.92
CA ILE A 169 7.82 -8.07 11.31
C ILE A 169 6.49 -8.64 11.78
N THR A 170 6.24 -9.95 11.60
CA THR A 170 4.92 -10.57 11.86
C THR A 170 4.36 -10.32 13.26
N GLN A 171 5.23 -10.24 14.27
CA GLN A 171 4.89 -9.98 15.67
C GLN A 171 4.69 -8.50 16.01
N SER A 172 5.11 -7.60 15.12
CA SER A 172 5.07 -6.15 15.30
C SER A 172 3.91 -5.50 14.54
N LEU A 173 3.22 -6.24 13.67
CA LEU A 173 2.07 -5.76 12.92
C LEU A 173 0.87 -5.50 13.83
N ALA A 174 0.22 -4.36 13.63
CA ALA A 174 -1.11 -4.12 14.20
C ALA A 174 -2.11 -5.06 13.52
N ARG A 175 -3.00 -5.69 14.31
CA ARG A 175 -4.00 -6.64 13.83
C ARG A 175 -5.38 -6.28 14.34
N ASP A 176 -6.40 -6.62 13.55
CA ASP A 176 -7.81 -6.49 13.94
C ASP A 176 -8.25 -7.65 14.86
N ASP A 177 -9.54 -7.66 15.21
CA ASP A 177 -10.14 -8.69 16.08
C ASP A 177 -10.13 -10.09 15.44
N ASP A 178 -10.01 -10.18 14.11
CA ASP A 178 -9.92 -11.42 13.33
C ASP A 178 -8.45 -11.85 13.08
N ASN A 179 -7.49 -11.14 13.69
CA ASN A 179 -6.04 -11.37 13.59
C ASN A 179 -5.44 -11.08 12.21
N ASN A 180 -6.10 -10.28 11.37
CA ASN A 180 -5.58 -9.82 10.09
C ASN A 180 -4.73 -8.56 10.26
N PRO A 181 -3.62 -8.39 9.51
CA PRO A 181 -2.87 -7.14 9.52
C PRO A 181 -3.74 -5.95 9.14
N ILE A 182 -3.69 -4.88 9.94
CA ILE A 182 -4.38 -3.63 9.63
C ILE A 182 -3.59 -2.91 8.55
N MET A 183 -4.20 -2.75 7.37
CA MET A 183 -3.67 -1.98 6.25
C MET A 183 -4.75 -1.06 5.69
N LEU A 184 -4.34 0.12 5.24
CA LEU A 184 -5.16 0.96 4.39
C LEU A 184 -4.57 0.96 2.98
N ASP A 185 -5.24 0.25 2.07
CA ASP A 185 -4.97 0.35 0.63
C ASP A 185 -5.87 1.42 0.03
N ALA A 186 -5.34 2.64 -0.08
CA ALA A 186 -6.13 3.82 -0.45
C ALA A 186 -6.48 3.89 -1.94
N ASP A 187 -5.70 3.25 -2.80
CA ASP A 187 -5.93 3.24 -4.26
C ASP A 187 -6.43 1.88 -4.77
N GLY A 188 -6.48 0.86 -3.91
CA GLY A 188 -7.02 -0.46 -4.24
C GLY A 188 -6.13 -1.24 -5.21
N GLN A 189 -4.88 -0.80 -5.42
CA GLN A 189 -3.92 -1.46 -6.30
C GLN A 189 -3.04 -2.47 -5.57
N GLY A 190 -3.23 -2.65 -4.25
CA GLY A 190 -2.52 -3.64 -3.47
C GLY A 190 -2.60 -5.01 -4.13
N LEU A 191 -1.46 -5.53 -4.59
CA LEU A 191 -1.35 -6.91 -5.04
C LEU A 191 -1.55 -7.81 -3.83
N VAL A 192 -2.77 -8.34 -3.67
CA VAL A 192 -3.07 -9.39 -2.72
C VAL A 192 -2.42 -10.68 -3.24
N ILE A 193 -1.19 -10.94 -2.82
CA ILE A 193 -0.58 -12.26 -2.97
C ILE A 193 -0.98 -13.05 -1.72
N THR A 194 -2.14 -13.71 -1.77
CA THR A 194 -2.56 -14.70 -0.75
C THR A 194 -2.08 -16.09 -1.10
#